data_AF-A0A2E3PN04-F1
#
_entry.id   AF-A0A2E3PN04-F1
#
_cell.length_a   1.000
_cell.length_b   1.000
_cell.length_c   1.000
_cell.angle_alpha   90.00
_cell.angle_beta   90.00
_cell.angle_gamma   90.00
#
_symmetry.space_group_name_H-M   'P 1'
#
loop_
_entity.id
_entity.type
_entity.pdbx_description
1 polymer ?
#
loop_
_entity_poly.entity_id
_entity_poly.type
_entity_poly.pdbx_seq_one_letter_code
_entity_poly.pdbx_strand_id
1 'polypeptide(L)'
;MLDRWVARLVRYSDARPNYAMLVEIPERLDAYAGDREADVETEMAKLGDLSRQAAADIAGEDLAAAIETAETAIEELTQRLEAMEANLQELAPREQRLHAGEDENYKSAEEALLRSLRSEELTTLWKEARATPSPQDERIVRRLQDLDASIARKAQEIEADQRDLRGLAERRDELAKVARRFRSKRYDTWDSTFDDDSLTGVLLGELAKGALSGADYWTRAEKSRRRRKRHGRNIGFPGGIGLPGSMGGTFPGGGGGDAGGFGGGGFGSGDSFGGGGFKTGETF
;
A
#
# COMPACT_ATOMS: atom_id res chain seq x y z
N MET A 1 -76.60 -1.65 -14.62
CA MET A 1 -77.33 -1.31 -13.38
C MET A 1 -76.77 -1.98 -12.14
N LEU A 2 -76.19 -3.19 -12.22
CA LEU A 2 -75.63 -3.91 -11.07
C LEU A 2 -74.47 -3.16 -10.36
N ASP A 3 -73.50 -2.63 -11.11
CA ASP A 3 -72.33 -1.93 -10.56
C ASP A 3 -72.69 -0.75 -9.66
N ARG A 4 -73.71 0.03 -10.05
CA ARG A 4 -74.12 1.21 -9.29
C ARG A 4 -74.81 0.83 -7.97
N TRP A 5 -75.48 -0.32 -7.94
CA TRP A 5 -76.12 -0.85 -6.73
C TRP A 5 -75.08 -1.43 -5.77
N VAL A 6 -74.14 -2.24 -6.28
CA VAL A 6 -73.03 -2.80 -5.48
C VAL A 6 -72.12 -1.69 -4.93
N ALA A 7 -71.78 -0.69 -5.75
CA ALA A 7 -70.97 0.45 -5.32
C ALA A 7 -71.61 1.24 -4.17
N ARG A 8 -72.94 1.34 -4.14
CA ARG A 8 -73.67 1.99 -3.04
C ARG A 8 -73.74 1.11 -1.79
N LEU A 9 -73.92 -0.21 -1.95
CA LEU A 9 -73.95 -1.17 -0.84
C LEU A 9 -72.60 -1.24 -0.12
N VAL A 10 -71.50 -1.20 -0.86
CA VAL A 10 -70.12 -1.26 -0.32
C VAL A 10 -69.56 0.12 0.03
N ARG A 11 -70.33 1.21 -0.17
CA ARG A 11 -69.89 2.61 0.05
C ARG A 11 -68.58 2.94 -0.70
N TYR A 12 -68.45 2.43 -1.93
CA TYR A 12 -67.25 2.57 -2.74
C TYR A 12 -66.89 4.05 -3.00
N SER A 13 -67.90 4.92 -3.16
CA SER A 13 -67.70 6.38 -3.30
C SER A 13 -66.96 6.99 -2.13
N ASP A 14 -67.21 6.49 -0.92
CA ASP A 14 -66.68 7.03 0.32
C ASP A 14 -65.33 6.37 0.67
N ALA A 15 -65.16 5.10 0.27
CA ALA A 15 -63.94 4.33 0.51
C ALA A 15 -62.82 4.59 -0.52
N ARG A 16 -63.16 4.96 -1.76
CA ARG A 16 -62.17 5.18 -2.84
C ARG A 16 -61.15 6.29 -2.51
N PRO A 17 -61.52 7.46 -1.94
CA PRO A 17 -60.56 8.48 -1.53
C PRO A 17 -59.63 7.98 -0.42
N ASN A 18 -60.15 7.23 0.56
CA ASN A 18 -59.34 6.65 1.63
C ASN A 18 -58.36 5.61 1.11
N TYR A 19 -58.79 4.75 0.17
CA TYR A 19 -57.91 3.78 -0.46
C TYR A 19 -56.82 4.45 -1.29
N ALA A 20 -57.16 5.46 -2.09
CA ALA A 20 -56.17 6.25 -2.84
C ALA A 20 -55.15 6.92 -1.89
N MET A 21 -55.63 7.51 -0.79
CA MET A 21 -54.76 8.09 0.22
C MET A 21 -53.83 7.04 0.85
N LEU A 22 -54.34 5.86 1.24
CA LEU A 22 -53.52 4.80 1.85
C LEU A 22 -52.45 4.24 0.90
N VAL A 23 -52.71 4.24 -0.41
CA VAL A 23 -51.74 3.84 -1.44
C VAL A 23 -50.67 4.92 -1.66
N GLU A 24 -51.04 6.21 -1.55
CA GLU A 24 -50.11 7.34 -1.70
C GLU A 24 -49.29 7.65 -0.43
N ILE A 25 -49.71 7.18 0.76
CA ILE A 25 -49.02 7.46 2.03
C ILE A 25 -47.54 7.03 2.02
N PRO A 26 -47.16 5.82 1.56
CA PRO A 26 -45.75 5.40 1.53
C PRO A 26 -44.88 6.36 0.70
N GLU A 27 -45.30 6.70 -0.51
CA GLU A 27 -44.56 7.62 -1.38
C GLU A 27 -44.41 9.01 -0.75
N ARG A 28 -45.46 9.51 -0.08
CA ARG A 28 -45.41 10.79 0.65
C ARG A 28 -44.53 10.73 1.90
N LEU A 29 -44.49 9.59 2.58
CA LEU A 29 -43.62 9.38 3.73
C LEU A 29 -42.16 9.30 3.30
N ASP A 30 -41.85 8.64 2.18
CA ASP A 30 -40.50 8.59 1.62
C ASP A 30 -40.04 9.98 1.18
N ALA A 31 -40.90 10.74 0.49
CA ALA A 31 -40.61 12.12 0.12
C ALA A 31 -40.39 13.01 1.36
N TYR A 32 -41.26 12.91 2.37
CA TYR A 32 -41.10 13.66 3.61
C TYR A 32 -39.85 13.24 4.40
N ALA A 33 -39.51 11.95 4.41
CA ALA A 33 -38.29 11.46 5.04
C ALA A 33 -37.06 12.05 4.33
N GLY A 34 -37.04 12.06 2.99
CA GLY A 34 -35.98 12.69 2.20
C GLY A 34 -35.85 14.19 2.48
N ASP A 35 -36.96 14.93 2.53
CA ASP A 35 -36.97 16.36 2.87
C ASP A 35 -36.41 16.60 4.29
N ARG A 36 -36.80 15.76 5.26
CA ARG A 36 -36.29 15.84 6.64
C ARG A 36 -34.81 15.48 6.72
N GLU A 37 -34.34 14.50 5.95
CA GLU A 37 -32.92 14.15 5.87
C GLU A 37 -32.10 15.32 5.32
N ALA A 38 -32.58 15.99 4.27
CA ALA A 38 -31.93 17.17 3.70
C ALA A 38 -31.91 18.36 4.68
N ASP A 39 -33.00 18.58 5.43
CA ASP A 39 -33.06 19.60 6.48
C ASP A 39 -32.03 19.31 7.59
N VAL A 40 -31.95 18.05 8.04
CA VAL A 40 -30.98 17.61 9.04
C VAL A 40 -29.55 17.78 8.52
N GLU A 41 -29.30 17.43 7.26
CA GLU A 41 -27.99 17.59 6.62
C GLU A 41 -27.53 19.05 6.64
N THR A 42 -28.45 19.95 6.28
CA THR A 42 -28.20 21.40 6.26
C THR A 42 -27.89 21.93 7.67
N GLU A 43 -28.64 21.52 8.69
CA GLU A 43 -28.39 21.94 10.07
C GLU A 43 -27.12 21.32 10.66
N MET A 44 -26.79 20.07 10.31
CA MET A 44 -25.52 19.45 10.69
C MET A 44 -24.32 20.15 10.08
N ALA A 45 -24.41 20.59 8.81
CA ALA A 45 -23.36 21.37 8.16
C ALA A 45 -23.11 22.68 8.92
N LYS A 46 -24.18 23.43 9.23
CA LYS A 46 -24.09 24.67 10.02
C LYS A 46 -23.45 24.44 11.39
N LEU A 47 -23.82 23.34 12.08
CA LEU A 47 -23.25 23.00 13.37
C LEU A 47 -21.76 22.65 13.27
N GLY A 48 -21.34 21.98 12.20
CA GLY A 48 -19.93 21.67 11.93
C GLY A 48 -19.09 22.90 11.62
N ASP A 49 -19.67 23.89 10.92
CA ASP A 49 -18.96 25.14 10.64
C ASP A 49 -18.85 26.00 11.90
N LEU A 50 -19.89 26.04 12.73
CA LEU A 50 -19.85 26.70 14.04
C LEU A 50 -18.84 26.05 14.99
N SER A 51 -18.75 24.72 15.04
CA SER A 51 -17.78 24.02 15.89
C SER A 51 -16.35 24.26 15.42
N ARG A 52 -16.10 24.26 14.10
CA ARG A 52 -14.80 24.60 13.51
C ARG A 52 -14.42 26.06 13.78
N GLN A 53 -15.35 26.99 13.61
CA GLN A 53 -15.10 28.40 13.90
C GLN A 53 -14.76 28.61 15.37
N ALA A 54 -15.53 28.02 16.29
CA ALA A 54 -15.24 28.11 17.73
C ALA A 54 -13.87 27.51 18.09
N ALA A 55 -13.49 26.40 17.46
CA ALA A 55 -12.17 25.81 17.63
C ALA A 55 -11.04 26.72 17.08
N ALA A 56 -11.26 27.34 15.92
CA ALA A 56 -10.32 28.26 15.31
C ALA A 56 -10.12 29.53 16.14
N ASP A 57 -11.20 30.08 16.71
CA ASP A 57 -11.13 31.25 17.60
C ASP A 57 -10.28 30.96 18.86
N ILE A 58 -10.36 29.74 19.40
CA ILE A 58 -9.56 29.32 20.57
C ILE A 58 -8.11 29.06 20.19
N ALA A 59 -7.87 28.38 19.05
CA ALA A 59 -6.54 28.01 18.60
C ALA A 59 -5.77 29.19 17.97
N GLY A 60 -6.47 30.23 17.52
CA GLY A 60 -5.91 31.34 16.75
C GLY A 60 -5.69 31.01 15.26
N GLU A 61 -6.02 29.81 14.82
CA GLU A 61 -5.91 29.34 13.45
C GLU A 61 -6.90 28.19 13.17
N ASP A 62 -7.23 27.96 11.90
CA ASP A 62 -8.05 26.82 11.49
C ASP A 62 -7.22 25.53 11.41
N LEU A 63 -7.04 24.91 12.59
CA LEU A 63 -6.35 23.64 12.72
C LEU A 63 -7.01 22.51 11.93
N ALA A 64 -8.34 22.53 11.74
CA ALA A 64 -9.03 21.49 11.01
C ALA A 64 -8.66 21.52 9.53
N ALA A 65 -8.70 22.70 8.91
CA ALA A 65 -8.26 22.89 7.53
C ALA A 65 -6.75 22.60 7.35
N ALA A 66 -5.92 22.98 8.34
CA ALA A 66 -4.49 22.68 8.31
C ALA A 66 -4.22 21.15 8.34
N ILE A 67 -4.95 20.41 9.18
CA ILE A 67 -4.87 18.95 9.25
C ILE A 67 -5.32 18.32 7.93
N GLU A 68 -6.47 18.73 7.39
CA GLU A 68 -6.99 18.23 6.11
C GLU A 68 -5.99 18.49 4.96
N THR A 69 -5.37 19.67 4.92
CA THR A 69 -4.35 20.02 3.92
C THR A 69 -3.07 19.18 4.07
N ALA A 70 -2.63 18.93 5.31
CA ALA A 70 -1.49 18.07 5.55
C ALA A 70 -1.78 16.61 5.15
N GLU A 71 -3.00 16.14 5.39
CA GLU A 71 -3.43 14.79 5.03
C GLU A 71 -3.49 14.57 3.52
N THR A 72 -4.02 15.52 2.76
CA THR A 72 -4.00 15.44 1.30
C THR A 72 -2.57 15.41 0.77
N ALA A 73 -1.68 16.24 1.33
CA ALA A 73 -0.26 16.21 0.97
C ALA A 73 0.42 14.88 1.30
N ILE A 74 0.11 14.26 2.45
CA ILE A 74 0.63 12.94 2.83
C ILE A 74 0.14 11.86 1.87
N GLU A 75 -1.14 11.89 1.49
CA GLU A 75 -1.71 10.94 0.54
C GLU A 75 -1.07 11.07 -0.85
N GLU A 76 -0.89 12.29 -1.35
CA GLU A 76 -0.19 12.54 -2.62
C GLU A 76 1.27 12.04 -2.60
N LEU A 77 2.00 12.32 -1.51
CA LEU A 77 3.37 11.84 -1.34
C LEU A 77 3.43 10.32 -1.25
N THR A 78 2.45 9.69 -0.59
CA THR A 78 2.35 8.25 -0.48
C THR A 78 2.14 7.62 -1.84
N GLN A 79 1.24 8.16 -2.66
CA GLN A 79 1.02 7.70 -4.04
C GLN A 79 2.27 7.84 -4.90
N ARG A 80 2.99 8.97 -4.81
CA ARG A 80 4.27 9.15 -5.51
C ARG A 80 5.32 8.12 -5.08
N LEU A 81 5.41 7.86 -3.78
CA LEU A 81 6.36 6.91 -3.21
C LEU A 81 6.04 5.49 -3.67
N GLU A 82 4.77 5.09 -3.70
CA GLU A 82 4.33 3.81 -4.23
C GLU A 82 4.65 3.65 -5.72
N ALA A 83 4.46 4.70 -6.53
CA ALA A 83 4.85 4.69 -7.94
C ALA A 83 6.37 4.55 -8.12
N MET A 84 7.18 5.25 -7.32
CA MET A 84 8.64 5.10 -7.34
C MET A 84 9.08 3.70 -6.90
N GLU A 85 8.47 3.13 -5.86
CA GLU A 85 8.75 1.77 -5.42
C GLU A 85 8.38 0.74 -6.49
N ALA A 86 7.27 0.92 -7.21
CA ALA A 86 6.88 0.05 -8.31
C ALA A 86 7.90 0.10 -9.46
N ASN A 87 8.37 1.30 -9.82
CA ASN A 87 9.43 1.48 -10.81
C ASN A 87 10.75 0.80 -10.40
N LEU A 88 11.13 0.92 -9.11
CA LEU A 88 12.30 0.22 -8.58
C LEU A 88 12.15 -1.29 -8.65
N GLN A 89 10.97 -1.83 -8.37
CA GLN A 89 10.68 -3.26 -8.49
C GLN A 89 10.80 -3.76 -9.93
N GLU A 90 10.42 -2.94 -10.92
CA GLU A 90 10.61 -3.27 -12.34
C GLU A 90 12.10 -3.22 -12.77
N LEU A 91 12.87 -2.28 -12.22
CA LEU A 91 14.29 -2.10 -12.55
C LEU A 91 15.19 -3.14 -11.88
N ALA A 92 14.85 -3.59 -10.67
CA ALA A 92 15.61 -4.58 -9.91
C ALA A 92 16.03 -5.85 -10.71
N PRO A 93 15.14 -6.54 -11.44
CA PRO A 93 15.53 -7.72 -12.24
C PRO A 93 16.40 -7.37 -13.45
N ARG A 94 16.37 -6.13 -13.95
CA ARG A 94 17.31 -5.68 -14.99
C ARG A 94 18.70 -5.48 -14.41
N GLU A 95 18.78 -4.86 -13.23
CA GLU A 95 20.03 -4.65 -12.52
C GLU A 95 20.68 -5.98 -12.08
N GLN A 96 19.89 -6.92 -11.57
CA GLN A 96 20.39 -8.25 -11.18
C GLN A 96 21.01 -9.01 -12.37
N ARG A 97 20.43 -8.91 -13.56
CA ARG A 97 20.98 -9.52 -14.78
C ARG A 97 22.30 -8.90 -15.21
N LEU A 98 22.45 -7.58 -15.03
CA LEU A 98 23.71 -6.88 -15.28
C LEU A 98 24.79 -7.34 -14.30
N HIS A 99 24.48 -7.39 -13.00
CA HIS A 99 25.44 -7.82 -11.96
C HIS A 99 25.81 -9.30 -12.05
N ALA A 100 24.89 -10.16 -12.52
CA ALA A 100 25.15 -11.57 -12.76
C ALA A 100 26.04 -11.83 -13.99
N GLY A 101 26.40 -10.79 -14.76
CA GLY A 101 27.14 -10.95 -16.02
C GLY A 101 26.33 -11.67 -17.09
N GLU A 102 25.00 -11.72 -16.95
CA GLU A 102 24.13 -12.44 -17.88
C GLU A 102 23.77 -11.62 -19.11
N ASP A 103 24.12 -10.33 -19.13
CA ASP A 103 23.92 -9.42 -20.26
C ASP A 103 24.68 -9.91 -21.50
N GLU A 104 24.02 -9.80 -22.66
CA GLU A 104 24.58 -10.18 -23.96
C GLU A 104 25.85 -9.36 -24.25
N ASN A 105 25.89 -8.09 -23.86
CA ASN A 105 27.06 -7.24 -24.05
C ASN A 105 28.24 -7.70 -23.18
N TYR A 106 27.98 -8.08 -21.92
CA TYR A 106 29.00 -8.58 -21.01
C TYR A 106 29.54 -9.93 -21.48
N LYS A 107 28.66 -10.86 -21.84
CA LYS A 107 29.03 -12.17 -22.44
C LYS A 107 29.82 -12.00 -23.74
N SER A 108 29.42 -11.07 -24.61
CA SER A 108 30.13 -10.79 -25.86
C SER A 108 31.54 -10.24 -25.61
N ALA A 109 31.69 -9.33 -24.66
CA ALA A 109 32.98 -8.79 -24.26
C ALA A 109 33.85 -9.88 -23.60
N GLU A 110 33.28 -10.70 -22.72
CA GLU A 110 33.96 -11.84 -22.10
C GLU A 110 34.41 -12.86 -23.14
N GLU A 111 33.56 -13.24 -24.09
CA GLU A 111 33.92 -14.13 -25.19
C GLU A 111 35.00 -13.55 -26.10
N ALA A 112 34.96 -12.24 -26.39
CA ALA A 112 36.00 -11.58 -27.16
C ALA A 112 37.34 -11.58 -26.41
N LEU A 113 37.30 -11.36 -25.09
CA LEU A 113 38.47 -11.44 -24.22
C LEU A 113 39.00 -12.87 -24.14
N LEU A 114 38.14 -13.86 -23.95
CA LEU A 114 38.48 -15.29 -23.93
C LEU A 114 39.01 -15.77 -25.28
N ARG A 115 38.51 -15.25 -26.41
CA ARG A 115 39.09 -15.50 -27.74
C ARG A 115 40.48 -14.90 -27.88
N SER A 116 40.73 -13.73 -27.32
CA SER A 116 42.07 -13.13 -27.25
C SER A 116 42.99 -13.88 -26.28
N LEU A 117 42.46 -14.55 -25.25
CA LEU A 117 43.23 -15.20 -24.18
C LEU A 117 43.38 -16.72 -24.33
N ARG A 118 42.51 -17.41 -25.09
CA ARG A 118 42.66 -18.82 -25.48
C ARG A 118 43.93 -18.94 -26.32
N SER A 119 45.12 -19.07 -25.73
CA SER A 119 45.64 -20.15 -24.88
C SER A 119 46.06 -21.40 -25.63
N GLU A 120 46.25 -21.32 -26.96
CA GLU A 120 47.31 -22.10 -27.60
C GLU A 120 48.65 -21.35 -27.61
N GLU A 121 48.65 -20.04 -27.33
CA GLU A 121 49.90 -19.26 -27.29
C GLU A 121 50.55 -19.23 -25.90
N LEU A 122 49.80 -19.14 -24.78
CA LEU A 122 50.43 -18.82 -23.48
C LEU A 122 51.17 -20.01 -22.82
N THR A 123 50.56 -21.19 -22.79
CA THR A 123 51.19 -22.43 -22.29
C THR A 123 52.28 -22.93 -23.24
N THR A 124 52.16 -22.62 -24.52
CA THR A 124 53.14 -22.95 -25.57
C THR A 124 54.31 -21.96 -25.54
N LEU A 125 54.07 -20.65 -25.43
CA LEU A 125 55.08 -19.64 -25.08
C LEU A 125 55.80 -20.03 -23.79
N TRP A 126 55.08 -20.52 -22.78
CA TRP A 126 55.69 -20.94 -21.53
C TRP A 126 56.66 -22.13 -21.71
N LYS A 127 56.33 -23.08 -22.59
CA LYS A 127 57.23 -24.19 -22.96
C LYS A 127 58.40 -23.71 -23.83
N GLU A 128 58.17 -22.80 -24.77
CA GLU A 128 59.18 -22.25 -25.70
C GLU A 128 60.15 -21.27 -25.03
N ALA A 129 59.67 -20.40 -24.16
CA ALA A 129 60.47 -19.51 -23.30
C ALA A 129 61.35 -20.31 -22.33
N ARG A 130 60.86 -21.46 -21.86
CA ARG A 130 61.64 -22.36 -21.00
C ARG A 130 62.67 -23.18 -21.79
N ALA A 131 62.43 -23.40 -23.08
CA ALA A 131 63.38 -24.02 -23.99
C ALA A 131 64.48 -23.05 -24.48
N THR A 132 64.25 -21.74 -24.37
CA THR A 132 65.15 -20.67 -24.84
C THR A 132 65.67 -19.86 -23.65
N PRO A 133 66.89 -20.09 -23.14
CA PRO A 133 67.39 -19.43 -21.93
C PRO A 133 67.78 -17.97 -22.20
N SER A 134 66.77 -17.10 -22.31
CA SER A 134 66.91 -15.64 -22.38
C SER A 134 66.37 -15.00 -21.09
N PRO A 135 67.14 -14.10 -20.43
CA PRO A 135 66.67 -13.40 -19.23
C PRO A 135 65.43 -12.53 -19.44
N GLN A 136 65.10 -12.16 -20.68
CA GLN A 136 63.92 -11.36 -21.01
C GLN A 136 62.65 -12.21 -20.97
N ASP A 137 62.73 -13.45 -21.45
CA ASP A 137 61.58 -14.37 -21.52
C ASP A 137 61.18 -14.86 -20.12
N GLU A 138 62.15 -15.12 -19.25
CA GLU A 138 61.88 -15.42 -17.83
C GLU A 138 61.12 -14.28 -17.12
N ARG A 139 61.42 -13.02 -17.44
CA ARG A 139 60.72 -11.86 -16.86
C ARG A 139 59.29 -11.77 -17.36
N ILE A 140 59.05 -12.04 -18.64
CA ILE A 140 57.70 -12.07 -19.22
C ILE A 140 56.88 -13.19 -18.59
N VAL A 141 57.46 -14.38 -18.43
CA VAL A 141 56.80 -15.53 -17.79
C VAL A 141 56.44 -15.23 -16.33
N ARG A 142 57.36 -14.64 -15.54
CA ARG A 142 57.03 -14.23 -14.16
C ARG A 142 55.92 -13.20 -14.13
N ARG A 143 55.94 -12.21 -15.03
CA ARG A 143 54.88 -11.20 -15.13
C ARG A 143 53.52 -11.83 -15.48
N LEU A 144 53.49 -12.84 -16.35
CA LEU A 144 52.26 -13.59 -16.66
C LEU A 144 51.75 -14.37 -15.45
N GLN A 145 52.64 -15.03 -14.69
CA GLN A 145 52.26 -15.72 -13.45
C GLN A 145 51.71 -14.75 -12.39
N ASP A 146 52.33 -13.57 -12.24
CA ASP A 146 51.84 -12.52 -11.34
C ASP A 146 50.48 -11.97 -11.77
N LEU A 147 50.25 -11.85 -13.10
CA LEU A 147 48.96 -11.45 -13.66
C LEU A 147 47.88 -12.51 -13.42
N ASP A 148 48.15 -13.79 -13.67
CA ASP A 148 47.22 -14.89 -13.37
C ASP A 148 46.85 -14.93 -11.89
N ALA A 149 47.84 -14.81 -11.00
CA ALA A 149 47.60 -14.71 -9.56
C ALA A 149 46.77 -13.47 -9.19
N SER A 150 46.99 -12.34 -9.88
CA SER A 150 46.17 -11.13 -9.69
C SER A 150 44.74 -11.30 -10.19
N ILE A 151 44.53 -11.96 -11.32
CA ILE A 151 43.21 -12.24 -11.89
C ILE A 151 42.43 -13.16 -10.94
N ALA A 152 43.05 -14.24 -10.46
CA ALA A 152 42.43 -15.16 -9.52
C ALA A 152 41.99 -14.46 -8.22
N ARG A 153 42.83 -13.57 -7.66
CA ARG A 153 42.47 -12.76 -6.48
C ARG A 153 41.29 -11.83 -6.76
N LYS A 154 41.32 -11.10 -7.89
CA LYS A 154 40.24 -10.19 -8.27
C LYS A 154 38.92 -10.92 -8.51
N ALA A 155 38.96 -12.11 -9.10
CA ALA A 155 37.76 -12.93 -9.28
C ALA A 155 37.13 -13.30 -7.93
N GLN A 156 37.95 -13.67 -6.93
CA GLN A 156 37.45 -13.95 -5.58
C GLN A 156 36.88 -12.71 -4.87
N GLU A 157 37.52 -11.54 -5.03
CA GLU A 157 37.00 -10.25 -4.54
C GLU A 157 35.64 -9.93 -5.15
N ILE A 158 35.50 -10.03 -6.48
CA ILE A 158 34.24 -9.78 -7.19
C ILE A 158 33.14 -10.73 -6.69
N GLU A 159 33.44 -12.01 -6.51
CA GLU A 159 32.46 -12.97 -6.03
C GLU A 159 32.01 -12.66 -4.59
N ALA A 160 32.92 -12.18 -3.73
CA ALA A 160 32.60 -11.72 -2.39
C ALA A 160 31.73 -10.46 -2.40
N ASP A 161 32.11 -9.44 -3.19
CA ASP A 161 31.34 -8.21 -3.35
C ASP A 161 29.93 -8.50 -3.89
N GLN A 162 29.80 -9.40 -4.86
CA GLN A 162 28.49 -9.82 -5.38
C GLN A 162 27.64 -10.52 -4.32
N ARG A 163 28.24 -11.35 -3.45
CA ARG A 163 27.52 -11.97 -2.32
C ARG A 163 27.02 -10.91 -1.33
N ASP A 164 27.85 -9.92 -1.01
CA ASP A 164 27.50 -8.84 -0.10
C ASP A 164 26.40 -7.94 -0.69
N LEU A 165 26.50 -7.59 -1.98
CA LEU A 165 25.49 -6.82 -2.69
C LEU A 165 24.13 -7.54 -2.72
N ARG A 166 24.12 -8.85 -2.96
CA ARG A 166 22.87 -9.65 -2.88
C ARG A 166 22.27 -9.60 -1.49
N GLY A 167 23.07 -9.78 -0.44
CA GLY A 167 22.60 -9.68 0.94
C GLY A 167 22.07 -8.29 1.31
N LEU A 168 22.69 -7.21 0.84
CA LEU A 168 22.21 -5.85 1.04
C LEU A 168 20.89 -5.58 0.29
N ALA A 169 20.76 -6.07 -0.94
CA ALA A 169 19.54 -5.95 -1.73
C ALA A 169 18.37 -6.67 -1.05
N GLU A 170 18.58 -7.88 -0.54
CA GLU A 170 17.57 -8.64 0.21
C GLU A 170 17.12 -7.89 1.48
N ARG A 171 18.06 -7.34 2.26
CA ARG A 171 17.74 -6.55 3.46
C ARG A 171 16.95 -5.29 3.14
N ARG A 172 17.32 -4.58 2.07
CA ARG A 172 16.60 -3.40 1.57
C ARG A 172 15.16 -3.79 1.21
N ASP A 173 14.99 -4.90 0.51
CA ASP A 173 13.67 -5.35 0.06
C ASP A 173 12.78 -5.78 1.24
N GLU A 174 13.34 -6.42 2.27
CA GLU A 174 12.61 -6.72 3.51
C GLU A 174 12.16 -5.46 4.24
N LEU A 175 13.04 -4.45 4.38
CA LEU A 175 12.68 -3.16 4.96
C LEU A 175 11.57 -2.46 4.16
N ALA A 176 11.67 -2.45 2.84
CA ALA A 176 10.67 -1.86 1.95
C ALA A 176 9.30 -2.56 2.08
N LYS A 177 9.29 -3.91 2.14
CA LYS A 177 8.06 -4.69 2.37
C LYS A 177 7.41 -4.34 3.70
N VAL A 178 8.18 -4.23 4.78
CA VAL A 178 7.67 -3.83 6.09
C VAL A 178 7.10 -2.43 6.04
N ALA A 179 7.84 -1.46 5.48
CA ALA A 179 7.39 -0.08 5.36
C ALA A 179 6.06 0.03 4.57
N ARG A 180 5.96 -0.68 3.44
CA ARG A 180 4.72 -0.76 2.65
C ARG A 180 3.57 -1.34 3.45
N ARG A 181 3.83 -2.35 4.28
CA ARG A 181 2.81 -2.98 5.13
C ARG A 181 2.32 -2.07 6.25
N PHE A 182 3.20 -1.23 6.81
CA PHE A 182 2.80 -0.19 7.77
C PHE A 182 1.84 0.82 7.13
N ARG A 183 2.16 1.30 5.92
CA ARG A 183 1.28 2.24 5.18
C ARG A 183 -0.05 1.59 4.79
N SER A 184 -0.01 0.39 4.22
CA SER A 184 -1.24 -0.31 3.78
C SER A 184 -2.19 -0.65 4.93
N LYS A 185 -1.67 -0.82 6.16
CA LYS A 185 -2.46 -1.02 7.36
C LYS A 185 -2.84 0.27 8.09
N ARG A 186 -2.44 1.44 7.56
CA ARG A 186 -2.69 2.75 8.18
C ARG A 186 -2.14 2.79 9.61
N TYR A 187 -0.91 2.33 9.79
CA TYR A 187 -0.22 2.35 11.10
C TYR A 187 0.56 3.66 11.33
N ASP A 188 0.65 4.47 10.29
CA ASP A 188 1.17 5.83 10.21
C ASP A 188 0.16 6.90 10.64
N THR A 189 -1.09 6.51 10.93
CA THR A 189 -2.11 7.44 11.41
C THR A 189 -1.87 7.85 12.86
N TRP A 190 -2.32 9.05 13.21
CA TRP A 190 -2.17 9.63 14.54
C TRP A 190 -2.78 8.79 15.67
N ASP A 191 -3.78 7.96 15.35
CA ASP A 191 -4.49 7.09 16.28
C ASP A 191 -3.79 5.74 16.48
N SER A 192 -2.74 5.44 15.72
CA SER A 192 -1.94 4.23 15.88
C SER A 192 -0.81 4.46 16.87
N THR A 193 -0.68 3.56 17.83
CA THR A 193 0.38 3.56 18.85
C THR A 193 0.94 2.16 19.02
N PHE A 194 2.14 2.06 19.55
CA PHE A 194 2.78 0.78 19.85
C PHE A 194 3.24 0.79 21.30
N ASP A 195 2.89 -0.26 22.04
CA ASP A 195 3.28 -0.41 23.45
C ASP A 195 4.73 -0.91 23.61
N ASP A 196 5.38 -1.31 22.50
CA ASP A 196 6.71 -1.92 22.50
C ASP A 196 7.77 -0.94 21.96
N ASP A 197 8.50 -0.30 22.88
CA ASP A 197 9.57 0.64 22.57
C ASP A 197 10.77 -0.03 21.84
N SER A 198 10.87 -1.36 21.89
CA SER A 198 11.97 -2.08 21.22
C SER A 198 11.82 -2.13 19.70
N LEU A 199 10.62 -1.83 19.16
CA LEU A 199 10.33 -1.81 17.73
C LEU A 199 11.22 -0.83 16.97
N THR A 200 11.29 0.42 17.41
CA THR A 200 12.04 1.48 16.71
C THR A 200 13.54 1.40 16.95
N GLY A 201 13.97 0.74 18.02
CA GLY A 201 15.36 0.61 18.41
C GLY A 201 15.98 -0.73 18.00
N VAL A 202 15.87 -1.71 18.90
CA VAL A 202 16.56 -3.00 18.80
C VAL A 202 16.05 -3.81 17.61
N LEU A 203 14.73 -3.98 17.49
CA LEU A 203 14.14 -4.85 16.46
C LEU A 203 14.32 -4.27 15.05
N LEU A 204 14.19 -2.94 14.89
CA LEU A 204 14.50 -2.29 13.62
C LEU A 204 15.99 -2.42 13.27
N GLY A 205 16.88 -2.31 14.26
CA GLY A 205 18.31 -2.54 14.07
C GLY A 205 18.64 -3.98 13.67
N GLU A 206 17.97 -4.97 14.26
CA GLU A 206 18.10 -6.38 13.89
C GLU A 206 17.58 -6.66 12.49
N LEU A 207 16.45 -6.06 12.10
CA LEU A 207 15.90 -6.13 10.76
C LEU A 207 16.87 -5.51 9.73
N ALA A 208 17.40 -4.32 10.02
CA ALA A 208 18.36 -3.65 9.13
C ALA A 208 19.67 -4.43 8.97
N LYS A 209 20.11 -5.14 10.01
CA LYS A 209 21.26 -6.05 9.96
C LYS A 209 20.95 -7.39 9.28
N GLY A 210 19.68 -7.70 9.04
CA GLY A 210 19.22 -8.98 8.50
C GLY A 210 19.24 -10.13 9.52
N ALA A 211 19.35 -9.83 10.81
CA ALA A 211 19.26 -10.83 11.88
C ALA A 211 17.80 -11.22 12.20
N LEU A 212 16.86 -10.35 11.88
CA LEU A 212 15.42 -10.56 12.05
C LEU A 212 14.74 -10.49 10.68
N SER A 213 13.82 -11.42 10.41
CA SER A 213 12.99 -11.36 9.20
C SER A 213 11.96 -10.23 9.27
N GLY A 214 11.60 -9.64 8.13
CA GLY A 214 10.52 -8.66 8.06
C GLY A 214 9.18 -9.22 8.56
N ALA A 215 8.93 -10.52 8.38
CA ALA A 215 7.71 -11.18 8.87
C ALA A 215 7.63 -11.25 10.41
N ASP A 216 8.76 -11.53 11.06
CA ASP A 216 8.87 -11.61 12.51
C ASP A 216 8.81 -10.23 13.17
N TYR A 217 9.45 -9.24 12.53
CA TYR A 217 9.30 -7.83 12.91
C TYR A 217 7.83 -7.42 12.81
N TRP A 218 7.18 -7.72 11.68
CA TRP A 218 5.78 -7.39 11.45
C TRP A 218 4.85 -7.99 12.51
N THR A 219 5.06 -9.27 12.86
CA THR A 219 4.22 -9.95 13.84
C THR A 219 4.34 -9.32 15.23
N ARG A 220 5.53 -8.86 15.61
CA ARG A 220 5.74 -8.11 16.87
C ARG A 220 5.08 -6.73 16.82
N ALA A 221 5.22 -6.02 15.70
CA ALA A 221 4.57 -4.72 15.50
C ALA A 221 3.04 -4.83 15.56
N GLU A 222 2.46 -5.85 14.93
CA GLU A 222 1.01 -6.08 14.92
C GLU A 222 0.47 -6.40 16.33
N LYS A 223 1.21 -7.18 17.12
CA LYS A 223 0.81 -7.54 18.50
C LYS A 223 0.85 -6.36 19.47
N SER A 224 1.85 -5.50 19.34
CA SER A 224 2.06 -4.33 20.19
C SER A 224 1.21 -3.12 19.78
N ARG A 225 0.56 -3.17 18.61
CA ARG A 225 -0.30 -2.08 18.16
C ARG A 225 -1.49 -1.87 19.11
N ARG A 226 -1.73 -0.60 19.41
CA ARG A 226 -2.91 -0.07 20.08
C ARG A 226 -3.50 1.09 19.29
N ARG A 227 -4.81 1.26 19.40
CA ARG A 227 -5.48 2.47 18.92
C ARG A 227 -5.66 3.45 20.08
N ARG A 228 -5.26 4.70 19.88
CA ARG A 228 -5.55 5.79 20.81
C ARG A 228 -7.05 6.02 20.87
N LYS A 229 -7.55 6.31 22.07
CA LYS A 229 -8.94 6.69 22.28
C LYS A 229 -9.16 8.11 21.75
N ARG A 230 -10.22 8.29 20.95
CA ARG A 230 -10.62 9.60 20.41
C ARG A 230 -11.18 10.47 21.55
N HIS A 231 -10.54 11.60 21.84
CA HIS A 231 -10.96 12.50 22.92
C HIS A 231 -11.72 13.77 22.45
N GLY A 232 -11.86 14.00 21.15
CA GLY A 232 -12.49 15.22 20.62
C GLY A 232 -14.03 15.25 20.60
N ARG A 233 -14.68 14.07 20.56
CA ARG A 233 -16.12 13.92 20.30
C ARG A 233 -17.05 14.50 21.38
N ASN A 234 -16.53 14.66 22.59
CA ASN A 234 -17.33 15.02 23.78
C ASN A 234 -17.00 16.40 24.35
N ILE A 235 -15.99 17.10 23.81
CA ILE A 235 -15.48 18.35 24.39
C ILE A 235 -15.68 19.52 23.43
N GLY A 236 -15.10 19.45 22.22
CA GLY A 236 -15.16 20.54 21.23
C GLY A 236 -16.03 20.26 20.01
N PHE A 237 -16.31 18.99 19.71
CA PHE A 237 -17.03 18.58 18.50
C PHE A 237 -18.08 17.51 18.82
N PRO A 238 -19.28 17.91 19.30
CA PRO A 238 -20.34 16.98 19.68
C PRO A 238 -20.67 16.03 18.53
N GLY A 239 -20.66 14.73 18.81
CA GLY A 239 -20.92 13.72 17.77
C GLY A 239 -19.81 13.56 16.73
N GLY A 240 -18.76 14.39 16.76
CA GLY A 240 -17.66 14.43 15.80
C GLY A 240 -17.92 15.36 14.61
N ILE A 241 -18.97 16.18 14.69
CA ILE A 241 -19.37 17.09 13.61
C ILE A 241 -18.39 18.27 13.57
N GLY A 242 -17.69 18.42 12.44
CA GLY A 242 -16.64 19.44 12.24
C GLY A 242 -15.21 18.99 12.59
N LEU A 243 -15.01 17.75 13.06
CA LEU A 243 -13.66 17.18 13.16
C LEU A 243 -13.13 16.79 11.77
N PRO A 244 -11.80 16.82 11.55
CA PRO A 244 -11.19 16.21 10.39
C PRO A 244 -11.56 14.72 10.26
N GLY A 245 -11.74 14.24 9.04
CA GLY A 245 -12.16 12.86 8.77
C GLY A 245 -11.23 11.81 9.39
N SER A 246 -9.91 12.04 9.36
CA SER A 246 -8.92 11.17 10.01
C SER A 246 -9.09 11.06 11.53
N MET A 247 -9.67 12.07 12.17
CA MET A 247 -9.92 12.10 13.60
C MET A 247 -11.26 11.47 14.00
N GLY A 248 -11.97 10.91 13.02
CA GLY A 248 -13.32 10.37 13.21
C GLY A 248 -14.40 11.43 13.05
N GLY A 249 -14.14 12.46 12.24
CA GLY A 249 -15.14 13.43 11.82
C GLY A 249 -16.34 12.78 11.16
N THR A 250 -17.53 13.30 11.47
CA THR A 250 -18.77 12.91 10.82
C THR A 250 -19.20 14.03 9.89
N PHE A 251 -19.38 13.74 8.61
CA PHE A 251 -19.95 14.67 7.64
C PHE A 251 -21.47 14.51 7.55
N PRO A 252 -22.21 15.59 7.22
CA PRO A 252 -23.64 15.51 6.92
C PRO A 252 -23.90 14.49 5.80
N GLY A 253 -24.94 13.66 5.92
CA GLY A 253 -25.30 12.62 4.95
C GLY A 253 -24.52 11.29 5.08
N GLY A 254 -23.44 11.25 5.84
CA GLY A 254 -22.69 10.02 6.15
C GLY A 254 -23.32 9.27 7.31
N GLY A 255 -24.24 8.35 7.03
CA GLY A 255 -24.79 7.43 8.03
C GLY A 255 -23.68 6.81 8.88
N GLY A 256 -23.81 6.92 10.20
CA GLY A 256 -22.81 6.51 11.18
C GLY A 256 -22.40 5.05 11.02
N GLY A 257 -21.35 4.84 10.24
CA GLY A 257 -20.57 3.62 10.19
C GLY A 257 -19.13 4.00 10.53
N ASP A 258 -18.50 3.22 11.40
CA ASP A 258 -17.07 3.27 11.64
C ASP A 258 -16.30 3.56 10.34
N ALA A 259 -15.72 4.76 10.24
CA ALA A 259 -14.67 5.08 9.28
C ALA A 259 -13.43 4.27 9.66
N GLY A 260 -13.52 2.98 9.33
CA GLY A 260 -12.54 1.93 9.53
C GLY A 260 -12.41 1.17 8.22
N GLY A 261 -11.82 1.83 7.21
CA GLY A 261 -11.18 1.21 6.06
C GLY A 261 -12.08 0.64 4.97
N PHE A 262 -12.01 1.23 3.77
CA PHE A 262 -11.99 0.55 2.47
C PHE A 262 -11.36 1.57 1.49
N GLY A 263 -10.23 1.33 0.83
CA GLY A 263 -9.79 0.08 0.25
C GLY A 263 -10.27 0.00 -1.19
N GLY A 264 -9.78 0.90 -2.04
CA GLY A 264 -10.03 0.91 -3.48
C GLY A 264 -9.34 -0.28 -4.16
N GLY A 265 -10.03 -1.40 -4.20
CA GLY A 265 -9.65 -2.59 -4.96
C GLY A 265 -10.78 -3.01 -5.89
N GLY A 266 -10.51 -2.93 -7.20
CA GLY A 266 -11.07 -3.81 -8.22
C GLY A 266 -12.55 -3.68 -8.58
N PHE A 267 -12.88 -2.75 -9.49
CA PHE A 267 -13.99 -2.97 -10.41
C PHE A 267 -13.49 -3.84 -11.58
N GLY A 268 -13.54 -5.16 -11.39
CA GLY A 268 -13.47 -6.12 -12.48
C GLY A 268 -14.83 -6.21 -13.16
N SER A 269 -14.98 -5.51 -14.28
CA SER A 269 -16.05 -5.77 -15.23
C SER A 269 -15.79 -7.14 -15.86
N GLY A 270 -16.62 -8.12 -15.52
CA GLY A 270 -16.49 -9.50 -15.97
C GLY A 270 -17.83 -10.20 -15.95
N ASP A 271 -18.58 -10.04 -17.03
CA ASP A 271 -19.67 -10.92 -17.44
C ASP A 271 -19.24 -12.39 -17.34
N SER A 272 -19.94 -13.21 -16.56
CA SER A 272 -20.27 -14.59 -16.94
C SER A 272 -21.28 -15.25 -16.02
N PHE A 273 -22.43 -15.57 -16.62
CA PHE A 273 -23.41 -16.63 -16.39
C PHE A 273 -23.27 -17.63 -15.22
N GLY A 274 -24.42 -17.91 -14.60
CA GLY A 274 -24.77 -19.16 -13.89
C GLY A 274 -25.51 -18.85 -12.60
N GLY A 275 -26.79 -19.18 -12.37
CA GLY A 275 -27.59 -20.28 -12.90
C GLY A 275 -28.17 -21.06 -11.73
N GLY A 276 -29.43 -20.78 -11.37
CA GLY A 276 -30.33 -21.75 -10.74
C GLY A 276 -30.44 -21.75 -9.21
N GLY A 277 -31.69 -21.82 -8.74
CA GLY A 277 -32.03 -22.60 -7.54
C GLY A 277 -32.89 -21.92 -6.49
N PHE A 278 -34.15 -21.61 -6.81
CA PHE A 278 -35.20 -21.50 -5.78
C PHE A 278 -35.37 -22.86 -5.09
N LYS A 279 -35.37 -22.87 -3.74
CA LYS A 279 -35.91 -23.97 -2.94
C LYS A 279 -36.84 -23.40 -1.86
N THR A 280 -38.14 -23.47 -2.16
CA THR A 280 -39.23 -23.57 -1.19
C THR A 280 -39.26 -24.97 -0.57
N GLY A 281 -39.60 -25.06 0.72
CA GLY A 281 -39.87 -26.31 1.45
C GLY A 281 -39.42 -26.19 2.91
N GLU A 282 -40.29 -25.69 3.79
CA GLU A 282 -41.08 -26.50 4.74
C GLU A 282 -40.25 -27.25 5.79
N THR A 283 -40.35 -26.84 7.06
CA THR A 283 -40.88 -27.68 8.15
C THR A 283 -41.11 -26.83 9.41
N PHE A 284 -42.06 -27.31 10.21
CA PHE A 284 -42.75 -26.75 11.37
C PHE A 284 -41.93 -26.00 12.42
#